data_AF-A0A1X2IEN7-F1
#
_entry.id   AF-A0A1X2IEN7-F1
#
_cell.length_a   1.000
_cell.length_b   1.000
_cell.length_c   1.000
_cell.angle_alpha   90.00
_cell.angle_beta   90.00
_cell.angle_gamma   90.00
#
_symmetry.space_group_name_H-M   'P 1'
#
loop_
_entity.id
_entity.type
_entity.pdbx_description
1 polymer ?
#
loop_
_entity_poly.entity_id
_entity_poly.type
_entity_poly.pdbx_seq_one_letter_code
_entity_poly.pdbx_strand_id
1 'polypeptide(L)'
;MVQAPKVVINNEQVWKAIKAKKETNLGFYLYQPSMLLPNLQEHLNGIVQVRIPARYLSYQNPKVKKRAIWGTGIYTDDSDVVSMAIHSGKFIPEHHDPELESNDPFLMAVAGKSMESIRAATRKQAMSPKTYLLGRNGDDTIPEYDIKVTLRVLPKLQDYTSTIQHRIKSRQWGGNHDGVSFYVEKVEQLKKGEARSCGRSSLKTNLFRHERYRKQAPRLMNTESNRPSKPIDHVV
;
A
#
# COMPACT_ATOMS: atom_id res chain seq x y z
N MET A 1 -32.83 -11.97 -1.32
CA MET A 1 -31.37 -11.72 -1.28
C MET A 1 -31.10 -10.73 -0.17
N VAL A 2 -30.30 -11.08 0.84
CA VAL A 2 -29.95 -10.15 1.92
C VAL A 2 -28.87 -9.22 1.38
N GLN A 3 -29.16 -7.93 1.29
CA GLN A 3 -28.18 -6.96 0.83
C GLN A 3 -27.04 -6.88 1.85
N ALA A 4 -25.81 -7.06 1.39
CA ALA A 4 -24.65 -6.98 2.27
C ALA A 4 -24.62 -5.62 2.98
N PRO A 5 -24.24 -5.57 4.28
CA PRO A 5 -24.15 -4.33 5.02
C PRO A 5 -23.20 -3.37 4.31
N LYS A 6 -23.71 -2.20 3.92
CA LYS A 6 -22.93 -1.16 3.24
C LYS A 6 -22.22 -0.30 4.28
N VAL A 7 -20.90 -0.22 4.20
CA VAL A 7 -20.12 0.71 5.03
C VAL A 7 -20.45 2.14 4.59
N VAL A 8 -20.96 2.95 5.53
CA VAL A 8 -21.21 4.38 5.33
C VAL A 8 -20.03 5.16 5.89
N ILE A 9 -19.40 6.00 5.07
CA ILE A 9 -18.26 6.83 5.46
C ILE A 9 -18.70 8.29 5.33
N ASN A 10 -18.80 9.00 6.47
CA ASN A 10 -19.14 10.42 6.47
C ASN A 10 -17.87 11.28 6.62
N ASN A 11 -17.51 12.00 5.55
CA ASN A 11 -16.34 12.87 5.50
C ASN A 11 -16.68 14.35 5.28
N GLU A 12 -17.93 14.77 5.55
CA GLU A 12 -18.40 16.13 5.23
C GLU A 12 -17.53 17.26 5.79
N GLN A 13 -17.06 17.12 7.03
CA GLN A 13 -16.24 18.14 7.68
C GLN A 13 -14.91 18.35 6.93
N VAL A 14 -14.32 17.27 6.42
CA VAL A 14 -13.06 17.32 5.67
C VAL A 14 -13.26 18.08 4.36
N TRP A 15 -14.36 17.82 3.65
CA TRP A 15 -14.71 18.53 2.42
C TRP A 15 -14.99 20.01 2.67
N LYS A 16 -15.68 20.36 3.77
CA LYS A 16 -15.89 21.75 4.18
C LYS A 16 -14.57 22.47 4.42
N ALA A 17 -13.59 21.81 5.06
CA ALA A 17 -12.28 22.40 5.38
C ALA A 17 -11.45 22.76 4.15
N ILE A 18 -11.62 22.05 3.03
CA ILE A 18 -10.87 22.34 1.78
C ILE A 18 -11.65 23.18 0.77
N LYS A 19 -12.96 23.40 0.96
CA LYS A 19 -13.83 24.11 0.01
C LYS A 19 -13.35 25.53 -0.34
N ALA A 20 -12.74 26.23 0.63
CA ALA A 20 -12.22 27.58 0.43
C ALA A 20 -10.78 27.61 -0.13
N LYS A 21 -10.11 26.46 -0.27
CA LYS A 21 -8.73 26.37 -0.73
C LYS A 21 -8.67 26.20 -2.24
N LYS A 22 -7.73 26.89 -2.89
CA LYS A 22 -7.50 26.76 -4.33
C LYS A 22 -7.03 25.35 -4.67
N GLU A 23 -7.67 24.72 -5.65
CA GLU A 23 -7.20 23.45 -6.19
C GLU A 23 -5.86 23.65 -6.92
N THR A 24 -4.88 22.80 -6.60
CA THR A 24 -3.53 22.89 -7.19
C THR A 24 -3.12 21.56 -7.79
N ASN A 25 -2.55 21.58 -8.99
CA ASN A 25 -2.00 20.38 -9.61
C ASN A 25 -0.53 20.21 -9.16
N LEU A 26 -0.24 19.12 -8.45
CA LEU A 26 1.07 18.83 -7.89
C LEU A 26 1.94 17.94 -8.80
N GLY A 27 1.47 17.68 -10.02
CA GLY A 27 2.15 16.83 -10.99
C GLY A 27 1.99 15.35 -10.70
N PHE A 28 3.01 14.57 -11.06
CA PHE A 28 2.98 13.12 -10.90
C PHE A 28 4.25 12.51 -10.30
N TYR A 29 4.07 11.38 -9.62
CA TYR A 29 5.12 10.53 -9.09
C TYR A 29 5.03 9.13 -9.68
N LEU A 30 6.18 8.48 -9.84
CA LEU A 30 6.26 7.08 -10.22
C LEU A 30 6.29 6.23 -8.96
N TYR A 31 5.36 5.28 -8.84
CA TYR A 31 5.28 4.41 -7.68
C TYR A 31 6.48 3.46 -7.59
N GLN A 32 7.00 3.32 -6.36
CA GLN A 32 7.88 2.25 -5.93
C GLN A 32 7.47 1.82 -4.50
N PRO A 33 7.53 0.53 -4.15
CA PRO A 33 7.16 0.07 -2.81
C PRO A 33 8.00 0.69 -1.68
N SER A 34 9.21 1.16 -1.94
CA SER A 34 10.07 1.81 -0.94
C SER A 34 9.83 3.32 -0.83
N MET A 35 8.99 3.91 -1.69
CA MET A 35 8.78 5.34 -1.76
C MET A 35 7.56 5.74 -0.92
N LEU A 36 7.75 6.74 -0.06
CA LEU A 36 6.66 7.53 0.49
C LEU A 36 6.44 8.75 -0.42
N LEU A 37 5.19 9.21 -0.50
CA LEU A 37 4.90 10.49 -1.14
C LEU A 37 5.60 11.62 -0.35
N PRO A 38 5.98 12.72 -1.01
CA PRO A 38 6.62 13.84 -0.31
C PRO A 38 5.67 14.44 0.73
N ASN A 39 6.23 15.21 1.67
CA ASN A 39 5.40 16.00 2.58
C ASN A 39 4.58 17.01 1.77
N LEU A 40 3.25 16.90 1.86
CA LEU A 40 2.28 17.74 1.16
C LEU A 40 1.40 18.58 2.11
N GLN A 41 1.85 18.81 3.36
CA GLN A 41 1.12 19.58 4.38
C GLN A 41 0.66 20.97 3.91
N GLU A 42 1.49 21.67 3.14
CA GLU A 42 1.19 23.00 2.59
C GLU A 42 0.33 22.96 1.31
N HIS A 43 -0.02 21.77 0.83
CA HIS A 43 -0.69 21.55 -0.45
C HIS A 43 -2.10 20.98 -0.30
N LEU A 44 -2.81 21.37 0.74
CA LEU A 44 -4.23 21.02 0.93
C LEU A 44 -5.08 21.39 -0.28
N ASN A 45 -6.03 20.53 -0.64
CA ASN A 45 -6.78 20.58 -1.89
C ASN A 45 -5.92 20.41 -3.16
N GLY A 46 -4.68 19.96 -3.01
CA GLY A 46 -3.82 19.58 -4.12
C GLY A 46 -4.22 18.25 -4.72
N ILE A 47 -3.99 18.10 -6.02
CA ILE A 47 -4.18 16.87 -6.78
C ILE A 47 -2.81 16.36 -7.19
N VAL A 48 -2.49 15.14 -6.77
CA VAL A 48 -1.26 14.44 -7.13
C VAL A 48 -1.58 13.16 -7.88
N GLN A 49 -0.86 12.92 -8.97
CA GLN A 49 -0.99 11.69 -9.74
C GLN A 49 0.12 10.71 -9.37
N VAL A 50 -0.21 9.45 -9.20
CA VAL A 50 0.76 8.38 -8.96
C VAL A 50 0.62 7.34 -10.05
N ARG A 51 1.66 7.18 -10.86
CA ARG A 51 1.70 6.18 -11.93
C ARG A 51 2.29 4.89 -11.39
N ILE A 52 1.57 3.78 -11.58
CA ILE A 52 1.90 2.48 -11.00
C ILE A 52 2.10 1.47 -12.13
N PRO A 53 3.33 0.95 -12.28
CA PRO A 53 3.59 -0.11 -13.23
C PRO A 53 2.84 -1.41 -12.91
N ALA A 54 2.41 -2.13 -13.94
CA ALA A 54 1.73 -3.43 -13.92
C ALA A 54 2.25 -4.40 -12.84
N ARG A 55 3.58 -4.57 -12.76
CA ARG A 55 4.25 -5.51 -11.82
C ARG A 55 3.95 -5.31 -10.33
N TYR A 56 3.31 -4.20 -9.95
CA TYR A 56 2.93 -3.90 -8.58
C TYR A 56 1.42 -3.97 -8.33
N LEU A 57 0.64 -4.29 -9.36
CA LEU A 57 -0.82 -4.29 -9.38
C LEU A 57 -1.40 -5.67 -9.05
N SER A 58 -0.87 -6.31 -8.02
CA SER A 58 -1.35 -7.59 -7.52
C SER A 58 -1.35 -7.65 -5.99
N TYR A 59 -2.08 -8.60 -5.41
CA TYR A 59 -2.08 -8.83 -3.96
C TYR A 59 -0.72 -9.31 -3.44
N GLN A 60 0.21 -9.69 -4.32
CA GLN A 60 1.58 -10.09 -4.02
C GLN A 60 2.49 -8.90 -3.75
N ASN A 61 2.03 -7.67 -4.00
CA ASN A 61 2.75 -6.45 -3.66
C ASN A 61 3.12 -6.45 -2.15
N PRO A 62 4.41 -6.25 -1.79
CA PRO A 62 4.87 -6.31 -0.40
C PRO A 62 4.14 -5.36 0.54
N LYS A 63 3.73 -4.18 0.08
CA LYS A 63 3.01 -3.19 0.89
C LYS A 63 1.56 -3.60 1.13
N VAL A 64 0.91 -4.16 0.13
CA VAL A 64 -0.43 -4.76 0.23
C VAL A 64 -0.41 -5.93 1.21
N LYS A 65 0.53 -6.88 1.07
CA LYS A 65 0.72 -8.01 2.00
C LYS A 65 0.96 -7.55 3.44
N LYS A 66 1.76 -6.51 3.62
CA LYS A 66 2.03 -5.93 4.94
C LYS A 66 0.87 -5.09 5.48
N ARG A 67 -0.23 -4.90 4.73
CA ARG A 67 -1.33 -4.00 5.08
C ARG A 67 -0.81 -2.61 5.44
N ALA A 68 0.06 -2.05 4.60
CA ALA A 68 0.60 -0.71 4.76
C ALA A 68 -0.45 0.33 4.35
N ILE A 69 -1.57 0.35 5.07
CA ILE A 69 -2.71 1.21 4.82
C ILE A 69 -3.39 1.52 6.16
N TRP A 70 -3.68 2.78 6.40
CA TRP A 70 -4.32 3.26 7.62
C TRP A 70 -5.50 4.16 7.25
N GLY A 71 -6.67 3.87 7.81
CA GLY A 71 -7.92 4.56 7.50
C GLY A 71 -8.77 3.91 6.41
N THR A 72 -9.93 4.53 6.18
CA THR A 72 -10.97 4.02 5.29
C THR A 72 -11.65 5.19 4.58
N GLY A 73 -11.64 5.17 3.24
CA GLY A 73 -12.12 6.27 2.41
C GLY A 73 -11.12 7.43 2.37
N ILE A 74 -10.74 7.95 3.54
CA ILE A 74 -9.61 8.86 3.74
C ILE A 74 -8.50 8.08 4.44
N TYR A 75 -7.30 8.18 3.89
CA TYR A 75 -6.13 7.42 4.31
C TYR A 75 -5.04 8.36 4.80
N THR A 76 -4.19 7.92 5.73
CA THR A 76 -2.98 8.66 6.10
C THR A 76 -2.02 8.78 4.91
N ASP A 77 -1.15 9.77 4.91
CA ASP A 77 -0.04 9.88 3.95
C ASP A 77 1.03 8.78 4.09
N ASP A 78 1.06 8.07 5.21
CA ASP A 78 1.85 6.84 5.40
C ASP A 78 1.33 5.64 4.59
N SER A 79 0.10 5.72 4.07
CA SER A 79 -0.55 4.62 3.36
C SER A 79 0.03 4.41 1.96
N ASP A 80 0.20 3.13 1.61
CA ASP A 80 0.63 2.69 0.30
C ASP A 80 -0.45 2.92 -0.77
N VAL A 81 -0.05 3.51 -1.90
CA VAL A 81 -1.00 3.93 -2.95
C VAL A 81 -1.70 2.76 -3.63
N VAL A 82 -1.00 1.63 -3.81
CA VAL A 82 -1.65 0.42 -4.35
C VAL A 82 -2.69 -0.09 -3.37
N SER A 83 -2.32 -0.16 -2.08
CA SER A 83 -3.23 -0.58 -1.02
C SER A 83 -4.46 0.35 -0.93
N MET A 84 -4.28 1.67 -1.04
CA MET A 84 -5.39 2.64 -1.09
C MET A 84 -6.31 2.42 -2.29
N ALA A 85 -5.74 2.21 -3.48
CA ALA A 85 -6.50 1.96 -4.70
C ALA A 85 -7.36 0.69 -4.57
N ILE A 86 -6.78 -0.40 -4.06
CA ILE A 86 -7.47 -1.66 -3.76
C ILE A 86 -8.57 -1.43 -2.72
N HIS A 87 -8.23 -0.87 -1.57
CA HIS A 87 -9.16 -0.71 -0.45
C HIS A 87 -10.36 0.16 -0.83
N SER A 88 -10.13 1.21 -1.63
CA SER A 88 -11.19 2.09 -2.13
C SER A 88 -12.14 1.45 -3.16
N GLY A 89 -11.79 0.28 -3.70
CA GLY A 89 -12.55 -0.41 -4.74
C GLY A 89 -12.39 0.19 -6.14
N LYS A 90 -11.59 1.25 -6.29
CA LYS A 90 -11.33 1.89 -7.59
C LYS A 90 -10.37 1.08 -8.46
N PHE A 91 -9.67 0.14 -7.87
CA PHE A 91 -8.88 -0.88 -8.57
C PHE A 91 -9.06 -2.21 -7.82
N ILE A 92 -9.32 -3.30 -8.52
CA ILE A 92 -9.40 -4.64 -7.93
C ILE A 92 -8.47 -5.53 -8.74
N PRO A 93 -7.33 -5.98 -8.17
CA PRO A 93 -6.44 -6.91 -8.85
C PRO A 93 -7.16 -8.22 -9.11
N GLU A 94 -6.75 -8.88 -10.19
CA GLU A 94 -7.15 -10.25 -10.42
C GLU A 94 -6.66 -11.15 -9.28
N HIS A 95 -7.49 -12.11 -8.92
CA HIS A 95 -7.20 -13.06 -7.86
C HIS A 95 -7.89 -14.36 -8.17
N HIS A 96 -7.11 -15.43 -8.24
CA HIS A 96 -7.61 -16.78 -8.25
C HIS A 96 -7.60 -17.28 -6.81
N ASP A 97 -8.77 -17.67 -6.31
CA ASP A 97 -8.82 -18.42 -5.07
C ASP A 97 -8.05 -19.74 -5.31
N PRO A 98 -7.17 -20.15 -4.40
CA PRO A 98 -6.43 -21.40 -4.57
C PRO A 98 -7.44 -22.54 -4.72
N GLU A 99 -7.28 -23.35 -5.76
CA GLU A 99 -8.10 -24.55 -5.94
C GLU A 99 -7.82 -25.48 -4.76
N LEU A 100 -8.83 -25.64 -3.88
CA LEU A 100 -8.69 -26.48 -2.69
C LEU A 100 -8.84 -27.94 -3.13
N GLU A 101 -7.71 -28.62 -3.32
CA GLU A 101 -7.71 -30.06 -3.57
C GLU A 101 -8.30 -30.82 -2.36
N SER A 102 -8.87 -32.01 -2.59
CA SER A 102 -9.47 -32.85 -1.53
C SER A 102 -8.50 -33.20 -0.38
N ASN A 103 -7.19 -33.10 -0.63
CA ASN A 103 -6.12 -33.32 0.35
C ASN A 103 -5.71 -32.05 1.10
N ASP A 104 -6.41 -30.92 0.89
CA ASP A 104 -6.17 -29.69 1.61
C ASP A 104 -6.50 -29.87 3.10
N PRO A 105 -5.61 -29.46 4.03
CA PRO A 105 -5.82 -29.59 5.46
C PRO A 105 -7.13 -28.99 5.96
N PHE A 106 -7.60 -27.90 5.36
CA PHE A 106 -8.88 -27.27 5.71
C PHE A 106 -10.05 -28.16 5.30
N LEU A 107 -10.07 -28.67 4.06
CA LEU A 107 -11.12 -29.58 3.60
C LEU A 107 -11.09 -30.91 4.36
N MET A 108 -9.90 -31.44 4.67
CA MET A 108 -9.75 -32.64 5.49
C MET A 108 -10.28 -32.43 6.91
N ALA A 109 -10.06 -31.26 7.51
CA ALA A 109 -10.59 -30.92 8.83
C ALA A 109 -12.13 -30.82 8.81
N VAL A 110 -12.69 -30.15 7.79
CA VAL A 110 -14.15 -30.07 7.59
C VAL A 110 -14.76 -31.45 7.36
N ALA A 111 -14.08 -32.32 6.62
CA ALA A 111 -14.49 -33.71 6.37
C ALA A 111 -14.27 -34.67 7.56
N GLY A 112 -13.85 -34.17 8.73
CA GLY A 112 -13.68 -34.97 9.94
C GLY A 112 -12.52 -35.98 9.90
N LYS A 113 -11.51 -35.74 9.06
CA LYS A 113 -10.32 -36.61 8.98
C LYS A 113 -9.46 -36.53 10.24
N SER A 114 -8.61 -37.53 10.46
CA SER A 114 -7.79 -37.62 11.67
C SER A 114 -6.79 -36.46 11.75
N MET A 115 -6.54 -35.98 12.98
CA MET A 115 -5.62 -34.87 13.23
C MET A 115 -4.19 -35.13 12.75
N GLU A 116 -3.76 -36.39 12.72
CA GLU A 116 -2.46 -36.81 12.21
C GLU A 116 -2.37 -36.66 10.69
N SER A 117 -3.44 -37.04 9.97
CA SER A 117 -3.51 -36.86 8.51
C SER A 117 -3.51 -35.38 8.09
N ILE A 118 -4.23 -34.53 8.85
CA ILE A 118 -4.27 -33.08 8.63
C ILE A 118 -2.89 -32.45 8.82
N ARG A 119 -2.17 -32.83 9.89
CA ARG A 119 -0.81 -32.34 10.16
C ARG A 119 0.20 -32.81 9.10
N ALA A 120 0.06 -34.04 8.61
CA ALA A 120 0.88 -34.56 7.52
C ALA A 120 0.64 -33.78 6.21
N ALA A 121 -0.61 -33.51 5.87
CA ALA A 121 -0.97 -32.67 4.71
C ALA A 121 -0.45 -31.24 4.84
N THR A 122 -0.60 -30.62 6.02
CA THR A 122 -0.11 -29.26 6.31
C THR A 122 1.40 -29.15 6.11
N ARG A 123 2.17 -30.15 6.59
CA ARG A 123 3.63 -30.19 6.39
C ARG A 123 4.04 -30.37 4.94
N LYS A 124 3.27 -31.14 4.16
CA LYS A 124 3.52 -31.36 2.72
C LYS A 124 3.20 -30.12 1.88
N GLN A 125 2.15 -29.38 2.23
CA GLN A 125 1.76 -28.13 1.54
C GLN A 125 2.57 -26.90 1.98
N ALA A 126 3.33 -26.96 3.07
CA ALA A 126 4.20 -25.87 3.49
C ALA A 126 5.22 -25.56 2.37
N MET A 127 5.00 -24.47 1.63
CA MET A 127 5.83 -24.16 0.46
C MET A 127 7.29 -23.92 0.85
N SER A 128 8.19 -24.50 0.08
CA SER A 128 9.61 -24.15 0.09
C SER A 128 9.80 -22.69 -0.33
N PRO A 129 10.72 -21.93 0.31
CA PRO A 129 11.11 -20.59 -0.14
C PRO A 129 11.49 -20.53 -1.63
N LYS A 130 12.00 -21.64 -2.19
CA LYS A 130 12.37 -21.75 -3.61
C LYS A 130 11.14 -21.75 -4.53
N THR A 131 10.09 -22.48 -4.15
CA THR A 131 8.80 -22.53 -4.89
C THR A 131 8.08 -21.18 -4.83
N TYR A 132 8.16 -20.48 -3.70
CA TYR A 132 7.63 -19.11 -3.55
C TYR A 132 8.27 -18.10 -4.51
N LEU A 133 9.56 -18.27 -4.86
CA LEU A 133 10.28 -17.37 -5.76
C LEU A 133 10.12 -17.73 -7.25
N LEU A 134 9.89 -19.01 -7.58
CA LEU A 134 9.72 -19.51 -8.96
C LEU A 134 8.37 -19.13 -9.59
N GLY A 135 7.29 -19.02 -8.79
CA GLY A 135 5.97 -18.59 -9.27
C GLY A 135 5.87 -17.14 -9.76
N ARG A 136 6.98 -16.42 -9.83
CA ARG A 136 7.05 -15.00 -10.21
C ARG A 136 7.24 -14.76 -11.71
N ASN A 137 7.62 -15.80 -12.47
CA ASN A 137 7.92 -15.69 -13.90
C ASN A 137 6.70 -15.91 -14.82
N GLY A 138 5.50 -15.99 -14.25
CA GLY A 138 4.22 -16.18 -14.96
C GLY A 138 3.04 -15.98 -14.01
N ASP A 139 3.08 -14.90 -13.22
CA ASP A 139 1.93 -14.54 -12.36
C ASP A 139 0.85 -13.92 -13.25
N ASP A 140 -0.07 -14.75 -13.73
CA ASP A 140 -1.19 -14.36 -14.60
C ASP A 140 -2.11 -13.32 -13.92
N THR A 141 -1.98 -13.09 -12.61
CA THR A 141 -2.70 -12.03 -11.89
C THR A 141 -2.13 -10.63 -12.14
N ILE A 142 -0.97 -10.52 -12.79
CA ILE A 142 -0.36 -9.23 -13.14
C ILE A 142 -1.02 -8.72 -14.43
N PRO A 143 -1.71 -7.56 -14.39
CA PRO A 143 -2.38 -7.03 -15.56
C PRO A 143 -1.42 -6.61 -16.67
N GLU A 144 -1.89 -6.59 -17.92
CA GLU A 144 -1.14 -6.09 -19.08
C GLU A 144 -1.16 -4.57 -19.24
N TYR A 145 -1.60 -3.83 -18.23
CA TYR A 145 -1.71 -2.38 -18.24
C TYR A 145 -1.07 -1.78 -17.00
N ASP A 146 -0.61 -0.54 -17.13
CA ASP A 146 -0.23 0.27 -15.98
C ASP A 146 -1.47 1.03 -15.48
N ILE A 147 -1.42 1.64 -14.30
CA ILE A 147 -2.49 2.53 -13.85
C ILE A 147 -1.95 3.88 -13.41
N LYS A 148 -2.84 4.87 -13.40
CA LYS A 148 -2.62 6.20 -12.84
C LYS A 148 -3.68 6.43 -11.76
N VAL A 149 -3.23 6.63 -10.54
CA VAL A 149 -4.07 6.93 -9.38
C VAL A 149 -4.04 8.43 -9.15
N THR A 150 -5.20 9.07 -9.08
CA THR A 150 -5.34 10.49 -8.73
C THR A 150 -5.71 10.59 -7.26
N LEU A 151 -4.85 11.23 -6.47
CA LEU A 151 -5.05 11.45 -5.04
C LEU A 151 -5.32 12.93 -4.79
N ARG A 152 -6.27 13.22 -3.91
CA ARG A 152 -6.48 14.57 -3.36
C ARG A 152 -5.88 14.67 -1.97
N VAL A 153 -5.14 15.74 -1.72
CA VAL A 153 -4.55 16.08 -0.43
C VAL A 153 -5.61 16.71 0.47
N LEU A 154 -5.80 16.15 1.66
CA LEU A 154 -6.78 16.56 2.65
C LEU A 154 -6.11 16.83 4.01
N PRO A 155 -6.75 17.61 4.90
CA PRO A 155 -6.31 17.76 6.28
C PRO A 155 -6.20 16.39 6.97
N LYS A 156 -5.29 16.29 7.95
CA LYS A 156 -5.22 15.11 8.81
C LYS A 156 -6.51 14.91 9.59
N LEU A 157 -6.87 13.66 9.82
CA LEU A 157 -7.95 13.30 10.72
C LEU A 157 -7.44 13.13 12.16
N GLN A 158 -8.33 13.29 13.13
CA GLN A 158 -8.03 12.97 14.51
C GLN A 158 -7.85 11.45 14.69
N ASP A 159 -8.73 10.68 14.08
CA ASP A 159 -8.72 9.22 14.11
C ASP A 159 -9.06 8.65 12.73
N TYR A 160 -8.33 7.60 12.35
CA TYR A 160 -8.50 6.82 11.15
C TYR A 160 -9.06 5.46 11.54
N THR A 161 -10.29 5.16 11.11
CA THR A 161 -10.96 3.89 11.42
C THR A 161 -10.48 2.76 10.49
N SER A 162 -10.35 1.54 11.02
CA SER A 162 -10.04 0.35 10.22
C SER A 162 -11.29 -0.33 9.65
N THR A 163 -11.25 -0.79 8.40
CA THR A 163 -12.28 -1.68 7.81
C THR A 163 -11.65 -2.79 6.97
N ILE A 164 -12.44 -3.80 6.63
CA ILE A 164 -12.08 -4.80 5.61
C ILE A 164 -12.82 -4.44 4.33
N GLN A 165 -12.07 -4.15 3.26
CA GLN A 165 -12.62 -3.89 1.93
C GLN A 165 -11.74 -4.55 0.87
N HIS A 166 -12.36 -5.12 -0.16
CA HIS A 166 -11.66 -5.67 -1.33
C HIS A 166 -10.48 -6.59 -0.94
N ARG A 167 -10.74 -7.57 -0.06
CA ARG A 167 -9.78 -8.57 0.45
C ARG A 167 -8.62 -8.02 1.30
N ILE A 168 -8.62 -6.73 1.65
CA ILE A 168 -7.60 -6.14 2.53
C ILE A 168 -8.21 -5.43 3.74
N LYS A 169 -7.58 -5.63 4.91
CA LYS A 169 -7.94 -4.94 6.16
C LYS A 169 -7.04 -3.70 6.33
N SER A 170 -7.63 -2.52 6.40
CA SER A 170 -6.90 -1.31 6.79
C SER A 170 -6.59 -1.30 8.29
N ARG A 171 -5.58 -0.52 8.68
CA ARG A 171 -5.21 -0.31 10.09
C ARG A 171 -5.88 0.93 10.64
N GLN A 172 -6.09 0.95 11.95
CA GLN A 172 -6.53 2.16 12.64
C GLN A 172 -5.31 3.01 13.02
N TRP A 173 -5.50 4.31 13.19
CA TRP A 173 -4.50 5.25 13.72
C TRP A 173 -5.22 6.37 14.47
N GLY A 174 -4.84 6.66 15.72
CA GLY A 174 -5.46 7.73 16.50
C GLY A 174 -4.48 8.76 17.08
N GLY A 175 -4.96 9.98 17.26
CA GLY A 175 -4.45 11.02 18.18
C GLY A 175 -3.14 11.73 17.83
N ASN A 176 -2.22 11.14 17.07
CA ASN A 176 -0.86 11.70 16.91
C ASN A 176 -0.25 11.52 15.51
N HIS A 177 -1.07 11.52 14.47
CA HIS A 177 -0.55 11.53 13.09
C HIS A 177 -0.05 12.93 12.70
N ASP A 178 1.17 13.00 12.19
CA ASP A 178 1.89 14.22 11.80
C ASP A 178 2.03 14.31 10.28
N GLY A 179 0.91 14.32 9.56
CA GLY A 179 0.92 14.33 8.11
C GLY A 179 -0.30 15.00 7.49
N VAL A 180 -0.56 14.63 6.25
CA VAL A 180 -1.82 14.89 5.55
C VAL A 180 -2.62 13.61 5.38
N SER A 181 -3.87 13.76 4.96
CA SER A 181 -4.64 12.62 4.48
C SER A 181 -4.72 12.62 2.95
N PHE A 182 -4.92 11.44 2.38
CA PHE A 182 -5.24 11.26 0.97
C PHE A 182 -6.63 10.70 0.78
N TYR A 183 -7.31 11.20 -0.25
CA TYR A 183 -8.50 10.58 -0.82
C TYR A 183 -8.21 10.13 -2.25
N VAL A 184 -8.57 8.88 -2.57
CA VAL A 184 -8.43 8.36 -3.94
C VAL A 184 -9.59 8.88 -4.77
N GLU A 185 -9.35 9.80 -5.69
CA GLU A 185 -10.39 10.38 -6.55
C GLU A 185 -10.80 9.43 -7.66
N LYS A 186 -9.81 8.94 -8.41
CA LYS A 186 -10.01 8.05 -9.54
C LYS A 186 -8.77 7.21 -9.81
N VAL A 187 -8.99 6.11 -10.52
CA VAL A 187 -7.94 5.26 -11.08
C VAL A 187 -8.23 5.12 -12.57
N GLU A 188 -7.22 5.38 -13.39
CA GLU A 188 -7.31 5.29 -14.86
C GLU A 188 -6.29 4.28 -15.36
N GLN A 189 -6.68 3.41 -16.29
CA GLN A 189 -5.76 2.49 -16.95
C GLN A 189 -4.87 3.25 -17.94
N LEU A 190 -3.61 2.83 -18.03
CA LEU A 190 -2.59 3.33 -18.94
C LEU A 190 -2.04 2.17 -19.78
N LYS A 191 -1.39 2.48 -20.90
CA LYS A 191 -0.70 1.44 -21.68
C LYS A 191 0.46 0.86 -20.85
N LYS A 192 0.76 -0.42 -21.04
CA LYS A 192 1.91 -1.08 -20.41
C LYS A 192 3.20 -0.29 -20.65
N GLY A 193 3.91 0.06 -19.57
CA GLY A 193 5.16 0.82 -19.62
C GLY A 193 5.01 2.34 -19.60
N GLU A 194 3.80 2.88 -19.78
CA GLU A 194 3.52 4.32 -19.77
C GLU A 194 3.72 4.93 -18.37
N ALA A 195 3.63 4.14 -17.30
CA ALA A 195 3.88 4.63 -15.96
C ALA A 195 5.30 5.20 -15.82
N ARG A 196 6.29 4.59 -16.48
CA ARG A 196 7.71 4.94 -16.37
C ARG A 196 8.12 6.15 -17.22
N SER A 197 7.23 6.71 -18.06
CA SER A 197 7.57 7.70 -19.09
C SER A 197 8.84 7.29 -19.85
N CYS A 198 8.74 6.32 -20.76
CA CYS A 198 9.92 5.79 -21.45
C CYS A 198 10.62 6.89 -22.28
N GLY A 199 11.81 7.30 -21.84
CA GLY A 199 12.69 8.21 -22.57
C GLY A 199 13.99 8.43 -21.81
N ARG A 200 15.12 8.55 -22.53
CA ARG A 200 16.45 8.83 -21.93
C ARG A 200 16.42 10.07 -21.02
N SER A 201 15.58 11.05 -21.33
CA SER A 201 15.36 12.26 -20.53
C SER A 201 14.72 11.97 -19.16
N SER A 202 13.70 11.10 -19.11
CA SER A 202 12.97 10.74 -17.88
C SER A 202 13.84 9.98 -16.86
N LEU A 203 14.70 9.07 -17.33
CA LEU A 203 15.69 8.38 -16.50
C LEU A 203 16.63 9.38 -15.80
N LYS A 204 17.04 10.44 -16.50
CA LYS A 204 17.91 11.50 -15.98
C LYS A 204 17.17 12.36 -14.94
N THR A 205 15.92 12.75 -15.20
CA THR A 205 15.10 13.55 -14.27
C THR A 205 14.83 12.83 -12.95
N ASN A 206 14.62 11.51 -12.97
CA ASN A 206 14.44 10.71 -11.76
C ASN A 206 15.74 10.60 -10.93
N LEU A 207 16.91 10.55 -11.58
CA LEU A 207 18.22 10.55 -10.90
C LEU A 207 18.48 11.87 -10.16
N PHE A 208 18.16 13.01 -10.79
CA PHE A 208 18.32 14.34 -10.17
C PHE A 208 17.36 14.59 -8.99
N ARG A 209 16.14 14.04 -9.03
CA ARG A 209 15.17 14.20 -7.94
C ARG A 209 15.62 13.53 -6.64
N HIS A 210 16.33 12.40 -6.74
CA HIS A 210 16.89 11.68 -5.59
C HIS A 210 18.30 12.16 -5.18
N GLU A 211 18.91 13.09 -5.93
CA GLU A 211 20.28 13.53 -5.66
C GLU A 211 20.41 14.30 -4.34
N ARG A 212 19.36 15.02 -3.92
CA ARG A 212 19.30 15.68 -2.60
C ARG A 212 19.35 14.66 -1.46
N TYR A 213 18.63 13.55 -1.59
CA TYR A 213 18.64 12.46 -0.61
C TYR A 213 19.97 11.68 -0.63
N ARG A 214 20.57 11.46 -1.81
CA ARG A 214 21.89 10.85 -1.96
C ARG A 214 23.00 11.65 -1.26
N LYS A 215 22.92 12.99 -1.30
CA LYS A 215 23.88 13.89 -0.63
C LYS A 215 23.64 14.02 0.89
N GLN A 216 22.43 13.71 1.37
CA GLN A 216 22.09 13.72 2.80
C GLN A 216 22.35 12.38 3.50
N ALA A 217 22.30 11.25 2.79
CA ALA A 217 22.54 9.91 3.34
C ALA A 217 23.88 9.75 4.10
N PRO A 218 25.02 10.35 3.69
CA PRO A 218 26.27 10.23 4.44
C PRO A 218 26.25 10.94 5.81
N ARG A 219 25.36 11.93 6.01
CA ARG A 219 25.29 12.68 7.28
C ARG A 219 24.52 11.92 8.36
N LEU A 220 23.60 11.03 8.00
CA LEU A 220 22.80 10.25 8.94
C LEU A 220 23.55 9.03 9.49
N MET A 221 24.56 8.52 8.78
CA MET A 221 25.35 7.38 9.26
C MET A 221 26.49 7.78 10.22
N ASN A 222 26.87 9.06 10.28
CA ASN A 222 27.93 9.52 11.19
C ASN A 222 27.40 10.01 12.56
N THR A 223 26.09 10.11 12.77
CA THR A 223 25.52 10.57 14.05
C THR A 223 25.14 9.44 14.99
N GLU A 224 25.08 8.19 14.52
CA GLU A 224 24.78 7.02 15.37
C GLU A 224 26.01 6.42 16.06
N SER A 225 27.23 6.71 15.60
CA SER A 225 28.47 6.18 16.19
C SER A 225 28.95 6.94 17.43
N ASN A 226 28.29 8.03 17.84
CA ASN A 226 28.77 8.91 18.92
C ASN A 226 27.79 9.06 20.10
N ARG A 227 26.89 8.09 20.34
CA ARG A 227 26.06 8.09 21.57
C ARG A 227 26.86 7.50 22.73
N PRO A 228 27.00 8.22 23.87
CA PRO A 228 27.62 7.66 25.07
C PRO A 228 26.77 6.52 25.64
N SER A 229 27.42 5.44 26.06
CA SER A 229 26.81 4.29 26.71
C SER A 229 26.13 4.70 28.03
N LYS A 230 24.91 4.19 28.25
CA LYS A 230 24.19 4.39 29.52
C LYS A 230 24.89 3.62 30.65
N PRO A 231 24.94 4.17 31.88
CA PRO A 231 25.46 3.45 33.03
C PRO A 231 24.50 2.33 33.43
N ILE A 232 25.07 1.21 33.88
CA ILE A 232 24.38 0.02 34.35
C ILE A 232 24.18 0.19 35.87
N ASP A 233 22.94 0.33 36.30
CA ASP A 233 22.60 0.35 37.73
C ASP A 233 22.63 -1.09 38.28
N HIS A 234 23.53 -1.33 39.23
CA HIS A 234 23.51 -2.53 40.06
C HIS A 234 22.44 -2.38 41.14
N VAL A 235 21.51 -3.33 41.20
CA VAL A 235 20.62 -3.53 42.35
C VAL A 235 21.05 -4.82 43.05
N VAL A 236 21.13 -4.69 44.38
CA VAL A 236 21.63 -5.60 45.43
C VAL A 236 20.99 -6.99 45.38
#